data_AF-A0A8G0YI94-F1
#
_entry.id   AF-A0A8G0YI94-F1
#
_cell.length_a   1.000
_cell.length_b   1.000
_cell.length_c   1.000
_cell.angle_alpha   90.00
_cell.angle_beta   90.00
_cell.angle_gamma   90.00
#
_symmetry.space_group_name_H-M   'P 1'
#
loop_
_entity.id
_entity.type
_entity.pdbx_description
1 polymer ?
#
loop_
_entity_poly.entity_id
_entity_poly.type
_entity_poly.pdbx_seq_one_letter_code
_entity_poly.pdbx_strand_id
1 'polypeptide(L)'
;IVEWLWGGFCVDNATLNRFYTLHFVMPFILMMMVMMHLMFLHETGSNNPLGVNSDYYKIFFHQYFTLKDILGFMWFFMIFLLVILEYPYFLGDPENFIMADFMLTPFHIQPEWYFLFAYTI
;
A
#
# COMPACT_ATOMS: atom_id res chain seq x y z
N ILE A 1 -10.66 15.33 -19.46
CA ILE A 1 -9.71 14.72 -18.50
C ILE A 1 -9.70 13.19 -18.62
N VAL A 2 -10.86 12.52 -18.61
CA VAL A 2 -10.96 11.06 -18.73
C VAL A 2 -10.33 10.51 -20.02
N GLU A 3 -10.74 10.98 -21.19
CA GLU A 3 -10.14 10.56 -22.48
C GLU A 3 -8.64 10.89 -22.57
N TRP A 4 -8.21 11.99 -21.94
CA TRP A 4 -6.79 12.33 -21.83
C TRP A 4 -6.06 11.34 -20.92
N LEU A 5 -6.66 10.88 -19.83
CA LEU A 5 -6.10 9.82 -18.99
C LEU A 5 -6.04 8.49 -19.77
N TRP A 6 -7.05 8.22 -20.60
CA TRP A 6 -7.07 7.01 -21.40
C TRP A 6 -6.11 7.07 -22.60
N GLY A 7 -5.82 8.26 -23.11
CA GLY A 7 -5.09 8.41 -24.38
C GLY A 7 -5.91 7.90 -25.57
N GLY A 8 -7.24 7.91 -25.45
CA GLY A 8 -8.20 7.37 -26.42
C GLY A 8 -9.64 7.45 -25.90
N PHE A 9 -10.58 6.88 -26.65
CA PHE A 9 -12.01 6.89 -26.30
C PHE A 9 -12.41 5.82 -25.28
N CYS A 10 -11.56 4.81 -25.06
CA CYS A 10 -11.75 3.74 -24.09
C CYS A 10 -10.42 3.33 -23.45
N VAL A 11 -10.50 2.50 -22.41
CA VAL A 11 -9.33 1.84 -21.82
C VAL A 11 -8.78 0.84 -22.83
N ASP A 12 -7.56 1.06 -23.30
CA ASP A 12 -6.88 0.20 -24.28
C ASP A 12 -5.35 0.20 -24.03
N ASN A 13 -4.54 -0.33 -24.93
CA ASN A 13 -3.09 -0.45 -24.80
C ASN A 13 -2.37 0.86 -24.42
N ALA A 14 -2.86 2.02 -24.89
CA ALA A 14 -2.34 3.32 -24.49
C ALA A 14 -2.46 3.56 -22.96
N THR A 15 -3.57 3.11 -22.37
CA THR A 15 -3.79 3.18 -20.90
C THR A 15 -2.86 2.26 -20.15
N LEU A 16 -2.75 1.00 -20.59
CA LEU A 16 -1.97 -0.02 -19.91
C LEU A 16 -0.49 0.37 -19.82
N ASN A 17 0.10 0.82 -20.92
CA ASN A 17 1.50 1.26 -20.95
C ASN A 17 1.76 2.48 -20.05
N ARG A 18 0.80 3.41 -20.01
CA ARG A 18 0.89 4.57 -19.12
C ARG A 18 0.72 4.20 -17.66
N PHE A 19 -0.21 3.31 -17.35
CA PHE A 19 -0.45 2.88 -15.98
C PHE A 19 0.72 2.06 -15.47
N TYR A 20 1.37 1.25 -16.33
CA TYR A 20 2.62 0.59 -15.99
C TYR A 20 3.74 1.59 -15.68
N THR A 21 3.96 2.59 -16.54
CA THR A 21 5.00 3.61 -16.31
C THR A 21 4.73 4.46 -15.07
N LEU A 22 3.47 4.84 -14.82
CA LEU A 22 3.07 5.52 -13.59
C LEU A 22 3.28 4.62 -12.37
N HIS A 23 2.82 3.37 -12.42
CA HIS A 23 3.00 2.40 -11.33
C HIS A 23 4.47 2.16 -11.02
N PHE A 24 5.36 2.20 -12.01
CA PHE A 24 6.79 2.11 -11.78
C PHE A 24 7.37 3.35 -11.07
N VAL A 25 6.94 4.55 -11.45
CA VAL A 25 7.49 5.81 -10.90
C VAL A 25 6.92 6.14 -9.52
N MET A 26 5.64 5.83 -9.26
CA MET A 26 4.94 6.20 -8.02
C MET A 26 5.62 5.71 -6.72
N PRO A 27 6.15 4.47 -6.63
CA PRO A 27 6.90 4.01 -5.46
C PRO A 27 8.11 4.87 -5.11
N PHE A 28 8.82 5.42 -6.10
CA PHE A 28 9.97 6.30 -5.85
C PHE A 28 9.54 7.67 -5.31
N ILE A 29 8.44 8.21 -5.83
CA ILE A 29 7.83 9.43 -5.28
C ILE A 29 7.40 9.18 -3.83
N LEU A 30 6.78 8.04 -3.54
CA LEU A 30 6.38 7.67 -2.19
C LEU A 30 7.59 7.52 -1.26
N MET A 31 8.71 6.95 -1.73
CA MET A 31 9.96 6.89 -0.96
C MET A 31 10.47 8.29 -0.59
N MET A 32 10.43 9.24 -1.51
CA MET A 32 10.80 10.64 -1.23
C MET A 32 9.87 11.26 -0.18
N MET A 33 8.56 11.01 -0.28
CA MET A 33 7.59 11.47 0.72
C MET A 33 7.83 10.85 2.10
N VAL A 34 8.19 9.57 2.18
CA VAL A 34 8.54 8.90 3.44
C VAL A 34 9.77 9.54 4.08
N MET A 35 10.81 9.89 3.29
CA MET A 35 11.98 10.59 3.82
C MET A 35 11.62 11.98 4.37
N MET A 36 10.81 12.75 3.64
CA MET A 36 10.32 14.05 4.12
C MET A 36 9.47 13.89 5.40
N HIS A 37 8.61 12.88 5.45
CA HIS A 37 7.80 12.56 6.62
C HIS A 37 8.68 12.26 7.84
N LEU A 38 9.72 11.44 7.69
CA LEU A 38 10.66 11.13 8.76
C LEU A 38 11.49 12.34 9.20
N MET A 39 11.88 13.24 8.28
CA MET A 39 12.56 14.48 8.64
C MET A 39 11.69 15.34 9.57
N PHE A 40 10.42 15.54 9.24
CA PHE A 40 9.51 16.29 10.10
C PHE A 40 9.25 15.59 11.44
N LEU A 41 9.17 14.26 11.44
CA LEU A 41 9.05 13.49 12.67
C LEU A 41 10.28 13.66 13.58
N HIS A 42 11.48 13.78 13.00
CA HIS A 42 12.71 13.95 13.76
C HIS A 42 12.84 15.33 14.43
N GLU A 43 12.18 16.36 13.89
CA GLU A 43 12.14 17.70 14.52
C GLU A 43 11.38 17.70 15.85
N THR A 44 10.26 16.98 15.94
CA THR A 44 9.43 16.92 17.17
C THR A 44 9.68 15.68 18.02
N GLY A 45 10.18 14.60 17.42
CA GLY A 45 10.20 13.27 18.00
C GLY A 45 8.82 12.59 17.98
N SER A 46 8.80 11.31 18.38
CA SER A 46 7.58 10.50 18.48
C SER A 46 6.73 10.87 19.68
N ASN A 47 5.40 10.83 19.52
CA ASN A 47 4.46 10.91 20.62
C ASN A 47 4.44 9.61 21.44
N ASN A 48 3.83 9.62 22.62
CA ASN A 48 3.64 8.46 23.49
C ASN A 48 2.14 8.24 23.81
N PRO A 49 1.77 7.05 24.31
CA PRO A 49 0.36 6.71 24.56
C PRO A 49 -0.36 7.63 25.56
N LEU A 50 0.39 8.31 26.45
CA LEU A 50 -0.18 9.24 27.42
C LEU A 50 -0.37 10.65 26.83
N GLY A 51 0.22 10.95 25.67
CA GLY A 51 0.13 12.27 25.01
C GLY A 51 0.80 13.41 25.78
N VAL A 52 1.63 13.11 26.79
CA VAL A 52 2.37 14.10 27.60
C VAL A 52 3.80 14.25 27.10
N ASN A 53 4.52 15.30 27.50
CA ASN A 53 5.92 15.44 27.09
C ASN A 53 6.79 14.30 27.66
N SER A 54 7.52 13.58 26.79
CA SER A 54 8.40 12.45 27.12
C SER A 54 9.89 12.80 27.20
N ASP A 55 10.28 14.08 27.04
CA ASP A 55 11.69 14.51 26.99
C ASP A 55 12.54 14.02 28.17
N TYR A 56 11.97 13.97 29.37
CA TYR A 56 12.67 13.52 30.58
C TYR A 56 12.94 12.00 30.64
N TYR A 57 12.27 11.20 29.80
CA TYR A 57 12.30 9.74 29.86
C TYR A 57 12.69 9.10 28.52
N LYS A 58 13.44 9.82 27.69
CA LYS A 58 13.92 9.29 26.40
C LYS A 58 14.93 8.16 26.63
N ILE A 59 14.78 7.10 25.83
CA ILE A 59 15.71 5.97 25.75
C ILE A 59 16.35 5.94 24.36
N PHE A 60 17.53 5.33 24.25
CA PHE A 60 18.18 5.16 22.95
C PHE A 60 17.35 4.27 22.02
N PHE A 61 17.36 4.60 20.72
CA PHE A 61 16.62 3.83 19.71
C PHE A 61 17.20 2.42 19.51
N HIS A 62 18.53 2.36 19.33
CA HIS A 62 19.24 1.10 19.21
C HIS A 62 19.17 0.33 20.53
N GLN A 63 19.16 -1.00 20.43
CA GLN A 63 18.91 -1.98 21.49
C GLN A 63 17.43 -2.10 21.90
N TYR A 64 16.71 -1.01 22.14
CA TYR A 64 15.31 -1.09 22.57
C TYR A 64 14.33 -1.23 21.41
N PHE A 65 14.20 -0.18 20.60
CA PHE A 65 13.26 -0.17 19.48
C PHE A 65 13.74 -1.05 18.34
N THR A 66 15.06 -1.15 18.10
CA THR A 66 15.57 -2.07 17.07
C THR A 66 15.21 -3.52 17.33
N LEU A 67 15.31 -4.01 18.58
CA LEU A 67 14.92 -5.39 18.91
C LEU A 67 13.40 -5.58 18.84
N LYS A 68 12.63 -4.60 19.31
CA LYS A 68 11.17 -4.61 19.21
C LYS A 68 10.70 -4.66 17.76
N ASP A 69 11.31 -3.86 16.89
CA ASP A 69 10.94 -3.79 15.48
C ASP A 69 11.32 -5.09 14.76
N ILE A 70 12.49 -5.67 15.03
CA ILE A 70 12.88 -6.99 14.50
C ILE A 70 11.86 -8.06 14.89
N LEU A 71 11.41 -8.08 16.15
CA LEU A 71 10.35 -8.99 16.59
C LEU A 71 9.04 -8.75 15.82
N GLY A 72 8.64 -7.49 15.62
CA GLY A 72 7.49 -7.13 14.81
C GLY A 72 7.60 -7.63 13.36
N PHE A 73 8.76 -7.44 12.73
CA PHE A 73 9.03 -7.94 11.38
C PHE A 73 8.98 -9.47 11.31
N MET A 74 9.49 -10.17 12.32
CA MET A 74 9.40 -11.64 12.36
C MET A 74 7.93 -12.11 12.33
N TRP A 75 7.06 -11.51 13.15
CA TRP A 75 5.63 -11.83 13.12
C TRP A 75 4.97 -11.48 11.79
N PHE A 76 5.27 -10.30 11.23
CA PHE A 76 4.78 -9.89 9.92
C PHE A 76 5.17 -10.89 8.83
N PHE A 77 6.46 -11.27 8.74
CA PHE A 77 6.93 -12.21 7.74
C PHE A 77 6.33 -13.60 7.92
N MET A 78 6.12 -14.07 9.15
CA MET A 78 5.46 -15.35 9.40
C MET A 78 4.03 -15.36 8.82
N ILE A 79 3.24 -14.32 9.06
CA ILE A 79 1.87 -14.21 8.54
C ILE A 79 1.91 -14.03 7.01
N PHE A 80 2.79 -13.17 6.51
CA PHE A 80 2.93 -12.90 5.07
C PHE A 80 3.29 -14.18 4.29
N LEU A 81 4.24 -14.96 4.80
CA LEU A 81 4.63 -16.23 4.20
C LEU A 81 3.51 -17.28 4.28
N LEU A 82 2.74 -17.31 5.38
CA LEU A 82 1.57 -18.19 5.47
C LEU A 82 0.55 -17.86 4.38
N VAL A 83 0.26 -16.58 4.15
CA VAL A 83 -0.66 -16.16 3.08
C VAL A 83 -0.12 -16.56 1.71
N ILE A 84 1.16 -16.31 1.42
CA ILE A 84 1.74 -16.64 0.10
C ILE A 84 1.78 -18.15 -0.15
N LEU A 85 2.18 -18.94 0.84
CA LEU A 85 2.47 -20.36 0.66
C LEU A 85 1.22 -21.24 0.78
N GLU A 86 0.34 -20.96 1.74
CA GLU A 86 -0.85 -21.79 2.00
C GLU A 86 -2.11 -21.24 1.32
N TYR A 87 -2.25 -19.90 1.25
CA TYR A 87 -3.50 -19.25 0.82
C TYR A 87 -3.28 -18.10 -0.19
N PRO A 88 -2.56 -18.32 -1.31
CA PRO A 88 -2.09 -17.25 -2.20
C PRO A 88 -3.21 -16.41 -2.81
N TYR A 89 -4.41 -16.97 -2.97
CA TYR A 89 -5.55 -16.32 -3.62
C TYR A 89 -6.64 -15.89 -2.64
N PHE A 90 -6.41 -16.00 -1.33
CA PHE A 90 -7.43 -15.68 -0.32
C PHE A 90 -7.86 -14.21 -0.33
N LEU A 91 -6.95 -13.30 -0.70
CA LEU A 91 -7.23 -11.86 -0.77
C LEU A 91 -7.53 -11.35 -2.18
N GLY A 92 -7.47 -12.21 -3.19
CA GLY A 92 -7.68 -11.84 -4.60
C GLY A 92 -9.08 -12.19 -5.10
N ASP A 93 -9.49 -11.55 -6.20
CA ASP A 93 -10.76 -11.86 -6.87
C ASP A 93 -10.56 -12.92 -7.97
N PRO A 94 -11.34 -14.03 -8.00
CA PRO A 94 -11.25 -15.04 -9.05
C PRO A 94 -11.51 -14.50 -10.47
N GLU A 95 -12.24 -13.38 -10.62
CA GLU A 95 -12.50 -12.78 -11.94
C GLU A 95 -11.23 -12.27 -12.61
N ASN A 96 -10.17 -11.92 -11.85
CA ASN A 96 -8.89 -11.46 -12.39
C ASN A 96 -8.05 -12.56 -13.09
N PHE A 97 -8.47 -13.83 -13.00
CA PHE A 97 -7.87 -14.91 -13.80
C PHE A 97 -8.46 -15.01 -15.21
N ILE A 98 -9.56 -14.31 -15.48
CA ILE A 98 -10.18 -14.24 -16.78
C ILE A 98 -9.54 -13.08 -17.55
N MET A 99 -9.20 -13.30 -18.82
CA MET A 99 -8.67 -12.22 -19.66
C MET A 99 -9.72 -11.13 -19.84
N ALA A 100 -9.30 -9.87 -19.79
CA ALA A 100 -10.20 -8.74 -19.94
C ALA A 100 -10.96 -8.77 -21.28
N ASP A 101 -12.27 -8.58 -21.22
CA ASP A 101 -13.16 -8.46 -22.37
C ASP A 101 -13.94 -7.13 -22.28
N PHE A 102 -13.83 -6.30 -23.32
CA PHE A 102 -14.51 -5.00 -23.37
C PHE A 102 -16.03 -5.11 -23.52
N MET A 103 -16.53 -6.25 -23.99
CA MET A 103 -17.95 -6.46 -24.27
C MET A 103 -18.72 -7.08 -23.10
N LEU A 104 -18.01 -7.59 -22.09
CA LEU A 104 -18.63 -8.30 -20.98
C LEU A 104 -18.15 -7.73 -19.64
N THR A 105 -19.08 -7.11 -18.92
CA THR A 105 -18.87 -6.73 -17.52
C THR A 105 -19.19 -7.91 -16.61
N PRO A 106 -18.32 -8.26 -15.66
CA PRO A 106 -18.64 -9.27 -14.67
C PRO A 106 -19.85 -8.88 -13.81
N PHE A 107 -20.56 -9.89 -13.29
CA PHE A 107 -21.83 -9.66 -12.59
C PHE A 107 -21.64 -9.00 -11.21
N HIS A 108 -20.54 -9.29 -10.53
CA HIS A 108 -20.21 -8.74 -9.21
C HIS A 108 -18.89 -7.97 -9.24
N ILE A 109 -18.78 -6.97 -10.13
CA ILE A 109 -17.59 -6.11 -10.20
C ILE A 109 -17.38 -5.34 -8.90
N GLN A 110 -16.18 -5.48 -8.32
CA GLN A 110 -15.78 -4.82 -7.08
C GLN A 110 -14.28 -4.49 -7.13
N PRO A 111 -13.81 -3.47 -6.40
CA PRO A 111 -12.39 -3.27 -6.22
C PRO A 111 -11.81 -4.25 -5.19
N GLU A 112 -10.48 -4.32 -5.15
CA GLU A 112 -9.74 -5.03 -4.10
C GLU A 112 -10.19 -4.59 -2.68
N TRP A 113 -10.08 -5.52 -1.74
CA TRP A 113 -10.68 -5.42 -0.40
C TRP A 113 -10.33 -4.12 0.37
N TYR A 114 -9.12 -3.60 0.19
CA TYR A 114 -8.64 -2.38 0.86
C TYR A 114 -9.30 -1.09 0.34
N PHE A 115 -10.09 -1.14 -0.74
CA PHE A 115 -10.89 -0.02 -1.24
C PHE A 115 -12.39 -0.16 -0.95
N LEU A 116 -12.87 -1.32 -0.50
CA LEU A 116 -14.30 -1.57 -0.32
C LEU A 116 -14.97 -0.54 0.62
N PHE A 117 -14.28 -0.11 1.67
CA PHE A 117 -14.84 0.89 2.60
C PHE A 117 -15.17 2.22 1.90
N ALA A 118 -14.37 2.63 0.93
CA ALA A 118 -14.57 3.87 0.18
C ALA A 118 -15.56 3.68 -0.98
N TYR A 119 -15.61 2.49 -1.56
CA TYR A 119 -16.58 2.13 -2.59
C TYR A 119 -18.03 2.12 -2.06
N THR A 120 -18.20 1.84 -0.77
CA THR A 120 -19.52 1.85 -0.10
C THR A 120 -20.00 3.21 0.40
N ILE A 121 -19.19 4.29 0.26
CA ILE A 121 -19.56 5.66 0.62
C ILE A 121 -20.31 6.31 -0.54
#